data_AF-A0A7S1J3H0-F1
#
_entry.id   AF-A0A7S1J3H0-F1
#
_cell.length_a   1.000
_cell.length_b   1.000
_cell.length_c   1.000
_cell.angle_alpha   90.00
_cell.angle_beta   90.00
_cell.angle_gamma   90.00
#
_symmetry.space_group_name_H-M   'P 1'
#
loop_
_entity.id
_entity.type
_entity.pdbx_description
1 polymer ?
#
loop_
_entity_poly.entity_id
_entity_poly.type
_entity_poly.pdbx_seq_one_letter_code
_entity_poly.pdbx_strand_id
1 'polypeptide(L)'
;MALTSLQRGMKCCQNRQTYVSLVSGTYTSVKSVVALRHFLSDITMGRTVELRIEPGVPEEVQLDPFLFDLIFDSAICNAMKHGCPRGPNVCLIAKRGPNGSTAIQVTNVAAPKSRPLSAEYVESMFSGQGRHMHRRSNNLLSSGIGLQHTRRAALAAGHS
;
A
#
# COMPACT_ATOMS: atom_id res chain seq x y z
N MET A 1 -16.59 17.89 12.39
CA MET A 1 -16.13 16.50 12.11
C MET A 1 -16.59 15.92 10.76
N ALA A 2 -17.30 16.65 9.88
CA ALA A 2 -17.80 16.13 8.59
C ALA A 2 -16.77 16.15 7.43
N LEU A 3 -15.82 17.08 7.44
CA LEU A 3 -14.82 17.27 6.38
C LEU A 3 -13.93 16.04 6.13
N THR A 4 -13.53 15.33 7.20
CA THR A 4 -12.68 14.14 7.10
C THR A 4 -13.42 12.93 6.51
N SER A 5 -14.74 12.84 6.68
CA SER A 5 -15.55 11.78 6.08
C SER A 5 -15.74 12.01 4.57
N LEU A 6 -15.97 13.26 4.16
CA LEU A 6 -16.09 13.63 2.74
C LEU A 6 -14.77 13.41 1.99
N GLN A 7 -13.64 13.87 2.53
CA GLN A 7 -12.31 13.68 1.93
C GLN A 7 -11.96 12.20 1.76
N ARG A 8 -12.28 11.37 2.75
CA ARG A 8 -12.11 9.91 2.65
C ARG A 8 -13.01 9.29 1.59
N GLY A 9 -14.25 9.76 1.45
CA GLY A 9 -15.18 9.33 0.39
C GLY A 9 -14.64 9.63 -1.01
N MET A 10 -14.20 10.87 -1.25
CA MET A 10 -13.62 11.28 -2.55
C MET A 10 -12.36 10.47 -2.89
N LYS A 11 -11.46 10.27 -1.93
CA LYS A 11 -10.24 9.46 -2.12
C LYS A 11 -10.57 8.02 -2.48
N CYS A 12 -11.59 7.43 -1.85
CA CYS A 12 -12.06 6.07 -2.17
C CYS A 12 -12.57 5.97 -3.61
N CYS A 13 -13.38 6.94 -4.07
CA CYS A 13 -13.87 6.99 -5.44
C CYS A 13 -12.74 7.12 -6.47
N GLN A 14 -11.76 7.99 -6.22
CA GLN A 14 -10.59 8.18 -7.08
C GLN A 14 -9.77 6.88 -7.19
N ASN A 15 -9.43 6.25 -6.07
CA ASN A 15 -8.69 5.00 -6.05
C ASN A 15 -9.42 3.87 -6.80
N ARG A 16 -10.76 3.82 -6.68
CA ARG A 16 -11.59 2.85 -7.41
C ARG A 16 -11.56 3.09 -8.91
N GLN A 17 -11.64 4.35 -9.36
CA GLN A 17 -11.55 4.69 -10.78
C GLN A 17 -10.17 4.35 -11.35
N THR A 18 -9.09 4.71 -10.63
CA THR A 18 -7.71 4.33 -10.98
C THR A 18 -7.58 2.82 -11.18
N TYR A 19 -8.12 2.03 -10.25
CA TYR A 19 -8.12 0.58 -10.38
C TYR A 19 -8.89 0.08 -11.61
N VAL A 20 -10.10 0.59 -11.85
CA VAL A 20 -10.90 0.19 -13.03
C VAL A 20 -10.12 0.47 -14.31
N SER A 21 -9.53 1.68 -14.43
CA SER A 21 -8.71 2.06 -15.58
C SER A 21 -7.47 1.17 -15.77
N LEU A 22 -6.83 0.75 -14.68
CA LEU A 22 -5.72 -0.22 -14.74
C LEU A 22 -6.16 -1.57 -15.29
N VAL A 23 -7.35 -2.05 -14.91
CA VAL A 23 -7.89 -3.33 -15.36
C VAL A 23 -8.32 -3.29 -16.83
N SER A 24 -8.93 -2.20 -17.27
CA SER A 24 -9.35 -2.02 -18.68
C SER A 24 -8.19 -1.65 -19.61
N GLY A 25 -6.97 -1.46 -19.09
CA GLY A 25 -5.82 -1.03 -19.88
C GLY A 25 -5.91 0.41 -20.38
N THR A 26 -6.80 1.22 -19.78
CA THR A 26 -7.02 2.63 -20.14
C THR A 26 -6.32 3.59 -19.19
N TYR A 27 -5.49 3.07 -18.29
CA TYR A 27 -4.73 3.90 -17.36
C TYR A 27 -3.52 4.54 -18.03
N THR A 28 -3.45 5.87 -17.97
CA THR A 28 -2.26 6.63 -18.34
C THR A 28 -1.64 7.21 -17.08
N SER A 29 -0.37 6.90 -16.82
CA SER A 29 0.30 7.39 -15.61
C SER A 29 0.50 8.90 -15.67
N VAL A 30 0.10 9.58 -14.59
CA VAL A 30 0.27 11.03 -14.43
C VAL A 30 1.37 11.24 -13.39
N LYS A 31 2.62 11.15 -13.84
CA LYS A 31 3.78 11.35 -12.97
C LYS A 31 3.88 12.81 -12.55
N SER A 32 4.06 13.04 -11.26
CA SER A 32 4.25 14.36 -10.67
C SER A 32 5.45 14.33 -9.71
N VAL A 33 6.17 15.44 -9.63
CA VAL A 33 7.20 15.63 -8.61
C VAL A 33 6.48 15.95 -7.31
N VAL A 34 6.73 15.16 -6.27
CA VAL A 34 6.13 15.34 -4.95
C VAL A 34 7.21 15.32 -3.88
N ALA A 35 7.01 16.13 -2.83
CA ALA A 35 7.79 16.03 -1.61
C ALA A 35 7.46 14.72 -0.90
N LEU A 36 8.41 13.78 -0.88
CA LEU A 36 8.21 12.42 -0.38
C LEU A 36 7.70 12.41 1.07
N ARG A 37 8.23 13.30 1.91
CA ARG A 37 7.85 13.41 3.31
C ARG A 37 6.37 13.80 3.48
N HIS A 38 5.88 14.78 2.71
CA HIS A 38 4.48 15.19 2.76
C HIS A 38 3.57 14.07 2.26
N PHE A 39 3.92 13.47 1.12
CA PHE A 39 3.18 12.36 0.54
C PHE A 39 3.03 11.17 1.52
N LEU A 40 4.13 10.72 2.13
CA LEU A 40 4.09 9.62 3.10
C LEU A 40 3.36 9.99 4.40
N SER A 41 3.44 11.26 4.83
CA SER A 41 2.70 11.75 6.00
C SER A 41 1.19 11.75 5.74
N ASP A 42 0.76 12.21 4.56
CA ASP A 42 -0.65 12.23 4.16
C ASP A 42 -1.25 10.83 4.11
N ILE A 43 -0.48 9.85 3.62
CA ILE A 43 -0.90 8.44 3.56
C ILE A 43 -1.05 7.83 4.96
N THR A 44 -0.18 8.22 5.89
CA THR A 44 -0.17 7.68 7.26
C THR A 44 -1.04 8.47 8.23
N MET A 45 -1.55 9.64 7.83
CA MET A 45 -2.38 10.51 8.65
C MET A 45 -3.60 9.77 9.25
N GLY A 46 -3.77 9.91 10.57
CA GLY A 46 -4.88 9.28 11.30
C GLY A 46 -4.73 7.77 11.51
N ARG A 47 -3.55 7.19 11.23
CA ARG A 47 -3.23 5.77 11.44
C ARG A 47 -2.10 5.64 12.47
N THR A 48 -2.06 4.52 13.20
CA THR A 48 -0.95 4.18 14.09
C THR A 48 0.20 3.56 13.30
N VAL A 49 0.86 4.37 12.47
CA VAL A 49 1.98 3.98 11.61
C VAL A 49 3.20 4.82 11.99
N GLU A 50 4.34 4.19 12.19
CA GLU A 50 5.62 4.87 12.34
C GLU A 50 6.21 5.17 10.96
N LEU A 51 6.60 6.42 10.70
CA LEU A 51 7.27 6.83 9.46
C LEU A 51 8.74 7.11 9.73
N ARG A 52 9.64 6.44 8.99
CA ARG A 52 11.08 6.70 9.00
C ARG A 52 11.58 6.94 7.58
N ILE A 53 12.38 7.99 7.40
CA ILE A 53 13.06 8.30 6.13
C ILE A 53 14.56 8.25 6.43
N GLU A 54 15.25 7.31 5.83
CA GLU A 54 16.69 7.13 6.05
C GLU A 54 17.51 8.26 5.38
N PRO A 55 18.69 8.60 5.92
CA PRO A 55 19.59 9.56 5.30
C PRO A 55 19.91 9.20 3.84
N GLY A 56 19.93 10.20 2.96
CA GLY A 56 20.28 10.01 1.54
C GLY A 56 19.12 9.55 0.64
N VAL A 57 17.90 9.45 1.17
CA VAL A 57 16.68 9.37 0.36
C VAL A 57 16.37 10.76 -0.22
N PRO A 58 16.03 10.87 -1.52
CA PRO A 58 15.71 12.17 -2.12
C PRO A 58 14.46 12.79 -1.48
N GLU A 59 14.49 14.11 -1.27
CA GLU A 59 13.35 14.84 -0.71
C GLU A 59 12.17 14.90 -1.66
N GLU A 60 12.46 14.98 -2.96
CA GLU A 60 11.49 14.98 -4.04
C GLU A 60 11.61 13.70 -4.87
N VAL A 61 10.46 13.12 -5.19
CA VAL A 61 10.38 11.94 -6.04
C VAL A 61 9.37 12.19 -7.15
N GLN A 62 9.67 11.69 -8.34
CA GLN A 62 8.71 11.66 -9.43
C GLN A 62 7.90 10.36 -9.36
N LEU A 63 6.64 10.46 -8.98
CA LEU A 63 5.74 9.31 -8.85
C LEU A 63 4.33 9.64 -9.34
N ASP A 64 3.52 8.61 -9.51
CA ASP A 64 2.10 8.76 -9.78
C ASP A 64 1.32 8.68 -8.46
N PRO A 65 0.75 9.81 -7.96
CA PRO A 65 0.19 9.87 -6.62
C PRO A 65 -0.97 8.88 -6.43
N PHE A 66 -1.76 8.61 -7.48
CA PHE A 66 -2.90 7.69 -7.39
C PHE A 66 -2.47 6.23 -7.34
N LEU A 67 -1.47 5.84 -8.16
CA LEU A 67 -0.92 4.48 -8.08
C LEU A 67 -0.26 4.22 -6.73
N PHE A 68 0.52 5.19 -6.25
CA PHE A 68 1.22 5.04 -4.98
C PHE A 68 0.27 5.08 -3.78
N ASP A 69 -0.79 5.89 -3.81
CA ASP A 69 -1.87 5.84 -2.82
C ASP A 69 -2.50 4.43 -2.78
N LEU A 70 -2.80 3.84 -3.95
CA LEU A 70 -3.37 2.49 -4.04
C LEU A 70 -2.41 1.43 -3.50
N ILE A 71 -1.11 1.55 -3.81
CA ILE A 71 -0.06 0.63 -3.33
C ILE A 71 0.02 0.69 -1.81
N PHE A 72 0.20 1.88 -1.25
CA PHE A 72 0.42 2.04 0.19
C PHE A 72 -0.82 1.80 1.02
N ASP A 73 -1.99 2.25 0.57
CA ASP A 73 -3.22 2.02 1.31
C ASP A 73 -3.49 0.52 1.48
N SER A 74 -3.31 -0.26 0.42
CA SER A 74 -3.43 -1.71 0.46
C SER A 74 -2.36 -2.38 1.31
N ALA A 75 -1.08 -1.96 1.18
CA ALA A 75 0.02 -2.52 1.96
C ALA A 75 -0.13 -2.25 3.46
N ILE A 76 -0.47 -1.02 3.84
CA ILE A 76 -0.69 -0.61 5.24
C ILE A 76 -1.93 -1.31 5.79
N CYS A 77 -3.05 -1.35 5.05
CA CYS A 77 -4.25 -2.07 5.48
C CYS A 77 -3.96 -3.56 5.70
N ASN A 78 -3.18 -4.19 4.83
CA ASN A 78 -2.80 -5.59 4.99
C ASN A 78 -1.90 -5.80 6.20
N ALA A 79 -0.90 -4.93 6.39
CA ALA A 79 -0.02 -4.97 7.57
C ALA A 79 -0.80 -4.81 8.88
N MET A 80 -1.79 -3.91 8.92
CA MET A 80 -2.64 -3.68 10.10
C MET A 80 -3.59 -4.84 10.42
N LYS A 81 -4.08 -5.59 9.42
CA LYS A 81 -4.98 -6.76 9.64
C LYS A 81 -4.33 -7.85 10.50
N HIS A 82 -3.01 -7.94 10.46
CA HIS A 82 -2.23 -8.94 11.20
C HIS A 82 -1.49 -8.33 12.40
N GLY A 83 -1.79 -7.08 12.76
CA GLY A 83 -1.18 -6.35 13.87
C GLY A 83 -1.88 -6.60 15.22
N CYS A 84 -1.18 -6.29 16.32
CA CYS A 84 -1.72 -6.37 17.68
C CYS A 84 -2.67 -5.19 17.97
N PRO A 85 -3.82 -5.34 18.64
CA PRO A 85 -4.74 -4.24 18.91
C PRO A 85 -4.18 -3.09 19.80
N ARG A 86 -2.94 -3.17 20.30
CA ARG A 86 -2.34 -2.19 21.22
C ARG A 86 -0.97 -1.68 20.71
N GLY A 87 -0.95 -0.59 19.95
CA GLY A 87 0.27 0.15 19.57
C GLY A 87 0.49 0.33 18.05
N PRO A 88 1.48 1.13 17.61
CA PRO A 88 1.84 1.22 16.20
C PRO A 88 2.43 -0.12 15.74
N ASN A 89 1.61 -0.89 15.02
CA ASN A 89 2.02 -2.20 14.53
C ASN A 89 2.74 -2.13 13.20
N VAL A 90 2.79 -0.97 12.56
CA VAL A 90 3.32 -0.83 11.20
C VAL A 90 4.38 0.26 11.17
N CYS A 91 5.55 -0.06 10.63
CA CYS A 91 6.63 0.86 10.34
C CYS A 91 6.78 0.99 8.83
N LEU A 92 6.74 2.22 8.31
CA LEU A 92 6.98 2.56 6.92
C LEU A 92 8.36 3.23 6.81
N ILE A 93 9.28 2.57 6.11
CA ILE A 93 10.68 2.97 6.01
C ILE A 93 10.99 3.30 4.56
N ALA A 94 11.28 4.56 4.26
CA ALA A 94 11.86 4.95 2.98
C ALA A 94 13.39 4.86 3.08
N LYS A 95 14.02 4.14 2.16
CA LYS A 95 15.46 3.88 2.10
C LYS A 95 15.99 3.97 0.68
N ARG A 96 17.30 4.19 0.55
CA ARG A 96 17.96 4.17 -0.76
C ARG A 96 18.22 2.72 -1.19
N GLY A 97 17.75 2.37 -2.38
CA GLY A 97 17.97 1.08 -3.00
C GLY A 97 19.34 0.98 -3.68
N PRO A 98 19.74 -0.24 -4.11
CA PRO A 98 21.09 -0.53 -4.62
C PRO A 98 21.55 0.34 -5.80
N ASN A 99 20.62 0.88 -6.59
CA ASN A 99 20.90 1.66 -7.79
C ASN A 99 20.49 3.13 -7.65
N GLY A 100 20.47 3.65 -6.42
CA GLY A 100 19.97 5.00 -6.14
C GLY A 100 18.45 5.15 -6.27
N SER A 101 17.72 4.05 -6.46
CA SER A 101 16.27 4.02 -6.38
C SER A 101 15.79 4.36 -4.96
N THR A 102 14.54 4.80 -4.84
CA THR A 102 13.89 4.90 -3.52
C THR A 102 13.09 3.64 -3.28
N ALA A 103 13.43 2.90 -2.24
CA ALA A 103 12.69 1.72 -1.80
C ALA A 103 11.86 2.11 -0.57
N ILE A 104 10.58 1.73 -0.56
CA ILE A 104 9.70 2.01 0.58
C ILE A 104 9.21 0.66 1.12
N GLN A 105 9.60 0.36 2.35
CA GLN A 105 9.30 -0.87 3.03
C GLN A 105 8.18 -0.67 4.05
N VAL A 106 7.15 -1.50 3.99
CA VAL A 106 6.07 -1.55 4.98
C VAL A 106 6.25 -2.81 5.82
N THR A 107 6.52 -2.63 7.11
CA THR A 107 6.80 -3.74 8.04
C THR A 107 5.75 -3.77 9.13
N ASN A 108 5.10 -4.91 9.35
CA ASN A 108 4.33 -5.13 10.58
C ASN A 108 5.31 -5.51 11.71
N VAL A 109 5.62 -4.57 12.60
CA VAL A 109 6.59 -4.74 13.70
C VAL A 109 6.03 -5.52 14.89
N ALA A 110 4.70 -5.65 14.98
CA ALA A 110 4.02 -6.38 16.03
C ALA A 110 3.62 -7.81 15.60
N ALA A 111 3.87 -8.19 14.35
CA ALA A 111 3.65 -9.54 13.89
C ALA A 111 4.51 -10.50 14.73
N PRO A 112 3.95 -11.61 15.24
CA PRO A 112 4.77 -12.63 15.85
C PRO A 112 5.84 -13.06 14.85
N LYS A 113 7.06 -13.36 15.33
CA LYS A 113 8.12 -13.98 14.52
C LYS A 113 7.68 -15.39 14.12
N SER A 114 6.72 -15.48 13.21
CA SER A 114 6.23 -16.73 12.66
C SER A 114 7.19 -17.24 11.59
N ARG A 115 7.11 -18.54 11.32
CA ARG A 115 7.81 -19.15 10.18
C ARG A 115 7.49 -18.37 8.90
N PRO A 116 8.48 -18.12 8.02
CA PRO A 116 8.23 -17.51 6.72
C PRO A 116 7.13 -18.27 5.97
N LEU A 117 6.25 -17.52 5.31
CA LEU A 117 5.27 -18.11 4.40
C LEU A 117 6.00 -18.80 3.24
N SER A 118 5.47 -19.93 2.75
CA SER A 118 6.04 -20.57 1.57
C SER A 118 5.88 -19.67 0.34
N ALA A 119 6.82 -19.77 -0.60
CA ALA A 119 6.76 -19.00 -1.86
C ALA A 119 5.44 -19.25 -2.61
N GLU A 120 4.99 -20.50 -2.66
CA GLU A 120 3.71 -20.91 -3.26
C GLU A 120 2.51 -20.20 -2.60
N TYR A 121 2.52 -20.10 -1.26
CA TYR A 121 1.45 -19.39 -0.55
C TYR A 121 1.49 -17.89 -0.87
N VAL A 122 2.68 -17.29 -0.92
CA VAL A 122 2.86 -15.89 -1.30
C VAL A 122 2.35 -15.63 -2.73
N GLU A 123 2.70 -16.47 -3.69
CA GLU A 123 2.22 -16.37 -5.07
C GLU A 123 0.70 -16.50 -5.16
N SER A 124 0.10 -17.42 -4.39
CA SER A 124 -1.36 -17.61 -4.34
C SER A 124 -2.12 -16.37 -3.86
N MET A 125 -1.50 -15.53 -3.01
CA MET A 125 -2.08 -14.26 -2.57
C MET A 125 -2.17 -13.22 -3.69
N PHE A 126 -1.36 -13.34 -4.74
CA PHE A 126 -1.35 -12.43 -5.89
C PHE A 126 -2.13 -12.98 -7.10
N SER A 127 -2.38 -14.28 -7.18
CA SER A 127 -3.04 -14.92 -8.33
C SER A 127 -4.56 -14.75 -8.36
N GLY A 128 -5.17 -14.27 -7.27
CA GLY A 128 -6.63 -14.16 -7.14
C GLY A 128 -7.36 -15.51 -7.02
N GLN A 129 -6.64 -16.63 -7.15
CA GLN A 129 -7.14 -17.98 -6.89
C GLN A 129 -7.21 -18.28 -5.37
N GLY A 130 -6.50 -17.51 -4.54
CA GLY A 130 -6.57 -17.54 -3.08
C GLY A 130 -7.93 -17.09 -2.48
N ARG A 131 -8.94 -16.80 -3.31
CA ARG A 131 -10.33 -16.48 -2.88
C ARG A 131 -10.93 -17.51 -1.93
N HIS A 132 -10.42 -18.73 -1.91
CA HIS A 132 -10.97 -19.80 -1.08
C HIS A 132 -10.51 -19.80 0.39
N MET A 133 -9.47 -19.05 0.79
CA MET A 133 -8.97 -19.09 2.19
C MET A 133 -9.53 -18.00 3.11
N HIS A 134 -10.10 -16.92 2.58
CA HIS A 134 -10.80 -15.90 3.41
C HIS A 134 -12.29 -16.20 3.65
N ARG A 135 -12.73 -17.45 3.44
CA ARG A 135 -14.14 -17.87 3.60
C ARG A 135 -14.69 -17.78 5.03
N ARG A 136 -13.87 -17.42 6.04
CA ARG A 136 -14.27 -17.37 7.45
C ARG A 136 -14.26 -15.99 8.10
N SER A 137 -13.93 -14.90 7.40
CA SER A 137 -14.07 -13.57 7.99
C SER A 137 -15.40 -12.94 7.60
N ASN A 138 -16.34 -12.86 8.55
CA ASN A 138 -17.60 -12.10 8.46
C ASN A 138 -17.43 -10.58 8.25
N ASN A 139 -16.19 -10.11 8.06
CA ASN A 139 -15.91 -8.71 7.75
C ASN A 139 -16.02 -8.50 6.24
N LEU A 140 -17.09 -7.82 5.83
CA LEU A 140 -17.40 -7.30 4.49
C LEU A 140 -16.30 -6.42 3.84
N LEU A 141 -15.11 -6.31 4.45
CA LEU A 141 -14.06 -5.33 4.13
C LEU A 141 -12.81 -5.95 3.47
N SER A 142 -12.80 -7.24 3.15
CA SER A 142 -11.63 -7.89 2.56
C SER A 142 -12.00 -8.86 1.46
N SER A 143 -12.25 -8.34 0.26
CA SER A 143 -12.48 -9.13 -0.96
C SER A 143 -11.27 -9.97 -1.41
N GLY A 144 -10.15 -9.95 -0.67
CA GLY A 144 -8.96 -10.77 -0.95
C GLY A 144 -8.16 -10.34 -2.19
N ILE A 145 -8.54 -9.23 -2.83
CA ILE A 145 -7.94 -8.72 -4.07
C ILE A 145 -6.90 -7.61 -3.85
N GLY A 146 -6.76 -7.11 -2.61
CA GLY A 146 -5.91 -5.95 -2.30
C GLY A 146 -4.45 -6.12 -2.73
N LEU A 147 -3.86 -7.29 -2.49
CA LEU A 147 -2.47 -7.57 -2.89
C LEU A 147 -2.30 -7.67 -4.41
N GLN A 148 -3.29 -8.22 -5.12
CA GLN A 148 -3.30 -8.22 -6.58
C GLN A 148 -3.37 -6.80 -7.15
N HIS A 149 -4.16 -5.92 -6.52
CA HIS A 149 -4.25 -4.51 -6.92
C HIS A 149 -2.93 -3.79 -6.71
N THR A 150 -2.29 -4.00 -5.56
CA THR A 150 -0.95 -3.47 -5.26
C THR A 150 0.07 -3.90 -6.33
N ARG A 151 0.08 -5.18 -6.70
CA ARG A 151 1.00 -5.70 -7.73
C ARG A 151 0.76 -5.05 -9.10
N ARG A 152 -0.50 -4.94 -9.54
CA ARG A 152 -0.82 -4.30 -10.83
C ARG A 152 -0.46 -2.82 -10.85
N ALA A 153 -0.70 -2.11 -9.74
CA ALA A 153 -0.35 -0.71 -9.60
C ALA A 153 1.18 -0.51 -9.61
N ALA A 154 1.94 -1.36 -8.92
CA ALA A 154 3.39 -1.31 -8.92
C ALA A 154 3.98 -1.56 -10.33
N LEU A 155 3.46 -2.57 -11.04
CA LEU A 155 3.84 -2.84 -12.42
C LEU A 155 3.52 -1.65 -13.35
N ALA A 156 2.33 -1.05 -13.22
CA ALA A 156 1.93 0.10 -14.01
C ALA A 156 2.73 1.37 -13.69
N ALA A 157 3.22 1.51 -12.47
CA ALA A 157 4.11 2.61 -12.07
C ALA A 157 5.54 2.43 -12.63
N GLY A 158 5.85 1.27 -13.23
CA GLY A 158 7.18 0.96 -13.76
C GLY A 158 8.17 0.53 -12.69
N HIS A 159 7.68 0.02 -11.55
CA HIS A 159 8.51 -0.52 -10.48
C HIS A 159 8.47 -2.05 -10.51
N SER A 160 9.59 -2.67 -10.88
CA SER A 160 9.85 -4.11 -10.84
C SER A 160 10.74 -4.47 -9.65
#